data_AF-A0A3G8WJX8-F1
#
_entry.id   AF-A0A3G8WJX8-F1
#
_cell.length_a   1.000
_cell.length_b   1.000
_cell.length_c   1.000
_cell.angle_alpha   90.00
_cell.angle_beta   90.00
_cell.angle_gamma   90.00
#
_symmetry.space_group_name_H-M   'P 1'
#
loop_
_entity.id
_entity.type
_entity.pdbx_description
1 polymer ?
#
loop_
_entity_poly.entity_id
_entity_poly.type
_entity_poly.pdbx_seq_one_letter_code
_entity_poly.pdbx_strand_id
1 'polypeptide(L)'
;MEKGGWIKNRNSALVRGIEGFVKGVYVGNGKLFVLLEIANRTNINYDVESVSFITSPIQTGRRQLETEEKIFVPIWSNQPENFSKKSSKKLVYVFDKFNISDNKTMLFIMNEIDGERTLTLEIKPKYIINADAIR
;
A
#
# COMPACT_ATOMS: atom_id res chain seq x y z
N MET A 1 -16.77 -22.84 -11.23
CA MET A 1 -15.57 -22.31 -11.93
C MET A 1 -15.21 -20.99 -11.27
N GLU A 2 -14.41 -21.03 -10.21
CA GLU A 2 -13.96 -19.83 -9.50
C GLU A 2 -12.67 -19.32 -10.16
N LYS A 3 -12.73 -18.16 -10.82
CA LYS A 3 -11.55 -17.56 -11.44
C LYS A 3 -10.69 -16.95 -10.32
N GLY A 4 -9.66 -17.70 -9.95
CA GLY A 4 -8.64 -17.28 -9.00
C GLY A 4 -7.86 -16.07 -9.50
N GLY A 5 -8.32 -14.88 -9.13
CA GLY A 5 -7.49 -13.68 -9.09
C GLY A 5 -6.55 -13.74 -7.88
N TRP A 6 -5.50 -14.56 -7.96
CA TRP A 6 -4.44 -14.59 -6.95
C TRP A 6 -3.12 -14.23 -7.62
N ILE A 7 -2.74 -12.96 -7.59
CA ILE A 7 -1.34 -12.60 -7.79
C ILE A 7 -0.57 -13.06 -6.55
N LYS A 8 0.38 -13.99 -6.74
CA LYS A 8 1.30 -14.51 -5.72
C LYS A 8 2.39 -13.49 -5.35
N ASN A 9 2.03 -12.29 -4.89
CA ASN A 9 3.01 -11.37 -4.32
C ASN A 9 2.76 -11.15 -2.84
N ARG A 10 3.73 -11.54 -2.03
CA ARG A 10 3.76 -11.31 -0.59
C ARG A 10 4.76 -10.20 -0.31
N ASN A 11 4.59 -9.02 -0.91
CA ASN A 11 5.33 -7.89 -0.36
C ASN A 11 4.66 -7.55 0.97
N SER A 12 5.38 -7.81 2.04
CA SER A 12 4.89 -7.71 3.40
C SER A 12 5.93 -7.05 4.28
N ALA A 13 5.46 -6.31 5.25
CA ALA A 13 6.28 -5.76 6.31
C ALA A 13 5.69 -6.16 7.65
N LEU A 14 6.56 -6.44 8.62
CA LEU A 14 6.18 -6.73 10.00
C LEU A 14 6.94 -5.77 10.91
N VAL A 15 6.20 -4.97 11.67
CA VAL A 15 6.76 -3.98 12.59
C VAL A 15 6.11 -4.16 13.95
N ARG A 16 6.87 -4.67 14.92
CA ARG A 16 6.44 -4.82 16.33
C ARG A 16 5.02 -5.43 16.48
N GLY A 17 4.71 -6.45 15.67
CA GLY A 17 3.42 -7.17 15.70
C GLY A 17 2.32 -6.59 14.81
N ILE A 18 2.59 -5.52 14.05
CA ILE A 18 1.72 -5.03 12.98
C ILE A 18 2.27 -5.55 11.65
N GLU A 19 1.46 -6.31 10.95
CA GLU A 19 1.86 -6.94 9.68
C GLU A 19 1.02 -6.37 8.54
N GLY A 20 1.67 -5.96 7.47
CA GLY A 20 1.01 -5.48 6.26
C GLY A 20 1.32 -6.34 5.06
N PHE A 21 0.39 -6.39 4.12
CA PHE A 21 0.54 -7.10 2.84
C PHE A 21 -0.03 -6.27 1.70
N VAL A 22 0.72 -6.18 0.59
CA VAL A 22 0.16 -5.75 -0.69
C VAL A 22 -0.49 -6.97 -1.34
N LYS A 23 -1.83 -6.99 -1.42
CA LYS A 23 -2.60 -8.13 -1.96
C LYS A 23 -2.85 -8.01 -3.46
N GLY A 24 -2.88 -6.80 -3.99
CA GLY A 24 -3.01 -6.57 -5.43
C GLY A 24 -3.19 -5.11 -5.80
N VAL A 25 -2.97 -4.81 -7.08
CA VAL A 25 -3.32 -3.54 -7.71
C VAL A 25 -4.19 -3.86 -8.91
N TYR A 26 -5.31 -3.15 -9.04
CA TYR A 26 -6.33 -3.39 -10.05
C TYR A 26 -6.70 -2.10 -10.77
N VAL A 27 -7.22 -2.22 -12.00
CA VAL A 27 -7.70 -1.08 -12.78
C VAL A 27 -9.09 -1.35 -13.32
N GLY A 28 -9.95 -0.34 -13.34
CA GLY A 28 -11.31 -0.45 -13.85
C GLY A 28 -12.00 0.91 -13.84
N ASN A 29 -12.83 1.19 -14.86
CA ASN A 29 -13.59 2.45 -14.97
C ASN A 29 -12.74 3.72 -14.81
N GLY A 30 -11.52 3.72 -15.36
CA GLY A 30 -10.59 4.84 -15.25
C GLY A 30 -9.99 5.06 -13.85
N LYS A 31 -10.21 4.14 -12.90
CA LYS A 31 -9.66 4.16 -11.55
C LYS A 31 -8.60 3.09 -11.35
N LEU A 32 -7.72 3.35 -10.37
CA LEU A 32 -6.74 2.40 -9.86
C LEU A 32 -7.08 2.05 -8.42
N PHE A 33 -7.02 0.76 -8.09
CA PHE A 33 -7.36 0.20 -6.79
C PHE A 33 -6.14 -0.46 -6.18
N VAL A 34 -5.76 -0.07 -4.97
CA VAL A 34 -4.72 -0.75 -4.19
C VAL A 34 -5.41 -1.55 -3.09
N LEU A 35 -5.25 -2.87 -3.12
CA LEU A 35 -5.78 -3.78 -2.10
C LEU A 35 -4.64 -4.18 -1.14
N LEU A 36 -4.80 -3.81 0.13
CA LEU A 36 -3.89 -4.16 1.21
C LEU A 36 -4.59 -5.06 2.23
N GLU A 37 -3.80 -5.73 3.06
CA GLU A 37 -4.27 -6.39 4.29
C GLU A 37 -3.36 -6.02 5.44
N ILE A 38 -3.94 -5.53 6.53
CA ILE A 38 -3.22 -5.17 7.75
C ILE A 38 -3.71 -6.07 8.88
N ALA A 39 -2.79 -6.75 9.55
CA ALA A 39 -3.04 -7.60 10.70
C ALA A 39 -2.34 -7.04 11.95
N ASN A 40 -3.12 -6.73 12.98
CA ASN A 40 -2.60 -6.42 14.30
C ASN A 40 -2.51 -7.71 15.13
N ARG A 41 -1.30 -8.23 15.29
CA ARG A 41 -1.02 -9.45 16.08
C ARG A 41 -0.74 -9.14 17.56
N THR A 42 -0.78 -7.89 17.98
CA THR A 42 -0.50 -7.48 19.36
C THR A 42 -1.73 -7.66 20.27
N ASN A 43 -1.55 -7.45 21.57
CA ASN A 43 -2.63 -7.49 22.57
C ASN A 43 -3.27 -6.11 22.83
N ILE A 44 -2.83 -5.07 22.11
CA ILE A 44 -3.33 -3.70 22.19
C ILE A 44 -3.86 -3.25 20.82
N ASN A 45 -4.69 -2.21 20.81
CA ASN A 45 -5.13 -1.61 19.55
C ASN A 45 -3.95 -0.91 18.87
N TYR A 46 -4.06 -0.73 17.57
CA TYR A 46 -3.15 0.09 16.78
C TYR A 46 -3.94 1.27 16.25
N ASP A 47 -3.73 2.43 16.87
CA ASP A 47 -4.47 3.66 16.57
C ASP A 47 -3.71 4.46 15.51
N VAL A 48 -4.35 4.70 14.37
CA VAL A 48 -3.70 5.23 13.17
C VAL A 48 -3.66 6.74 13.26
N GLU A 49 -2.47 7.32 13.21
CA GLU A 49 -2.27 8.77 13.12
C GLU A 49 -2.40 9.26 11.68
N SER A 50 -1.70 8.59 10.77
CA SER A 50 -1.66 9.01 9.37
C SER A 50 -1.43 7.85 8.43
N VAL A 51 -1.95 8.01 7.20
CA VAL A 51 -1.67 7.16 6.06
C VAL A 51 -1.24 8.06 4.90
N SER A 52 -0.15 7.69 4.22
CA SER A 52 0.30 8.39 3.02
C SER A 52 0.73 7.43 1.91
N PHE A 53 0.55 7.90 0.68
CA PHE A 53 1.10 7.26 -0.51
C PHE A 53 2.09 8.21 -1.17
N ILE A 54 3.35 7.81 -1.24
CA ILE A 54 4.41 8.63 -1.84
C ILE A 54 5.19 7.84 -2.88
N THR A 55 5.82 8.53 -3.84
CA THR A 55 6.84 7.88 -4.67
C THR A 55 8.22 8.04 -4.05
N SER A 56 8.98 6.96 -4.03
CA SER A 56 10.41 6.96 -3.71
C SER A 56 11.23 6.47 -4.92
N PRO A 57 12.40 7.07 -5.22
CA PRO A 57 13.29 6.56 -6.27
C PRO A 57 13.72 5.13 -5.99
N ILE A 58 13.75 4.28 -7.02
CA ILE A 58 14.37 2.96 -6.92
C ILE A 58 15.90 3.18 -6.96
N GLN A 59 16.61 2.81 -5.89
CA GLN A 59 18.06 2.99 -5.84
C GLN A 59 18.77 2.01 -6.79
N THR A 60 19.20 2.50 -7.96
CA THR A 60 20.00 1.76 -8.93
C THR A 60 21.33 2.48 -9.19
N GLY A 61 22.31 2.34 -8.29
CA GLY A 61 23.68 2.87 -8.47
C GLY A 61 23.83 4.41 -8.37
N ARG A 62 25.07 4.89 -8.55
CA ARG A 62 25.64 6.21 -8.16
C ARG A 62 24.96 7.51 -8.65
N ARG A 63 23.79 7.46 -9.27
CA ARG A 63 22.99 8.66 -9.56
C ARG A 63 21.61 8.49 -8.95
N GLN A 64 21.46 9.04 -7.76
CA GLN A 64 20.16 9.47 -7.28
C GLN A 64 19.78 10.64 -8.21
N LEU A 65 19.05 10.35 -9.29
CA LEU A 65 18.38 11.42 -10.03
C LEU A 65 17.47 12.09 -9.00
N GLU A 66 17.71 13.36 -8.69
CA GLU A 66 16.82 14.17 -7.87
C GLU A 66 15.44 14.10 -8.53
N THR A 67 14.60 13.23 -8.00
CA THR A 67 13.25 13.07 -8.50
C THR A 67 12.35 13.37 -7.34
N GLU A 68 11.60 14.47 -7.46
CA GLU A 68 10.70 14.93 -6.42
C GLU A 68 9.78 13.79 -5.95
N GLU A 69 9.67 13.66 -4.63
CA GLU A 69 8.67 12.81 -4.00
C GLU A 69 7.29 13.37 -4.34
N LYS A 70 6.44 12.53 -4.95
CA LYS A 70 5.07 12.88 -5.27
C LYS A 70 4.13 12.20 -4.29
N ILE A 71 3.24 12.96 -3.67
CA ILE A 71 2.15 12.46 -2.83
C ILE A 71 0.96 12.08 -3.72
N PHE A 72 0.35 10.94 -3.44
CA PHE A 72 -0.87 10.47 -4.09
C PHE A 72 -2.00 10.43 -3.06
N VAL A 73 -3.06 11.17 -3.33
CA VAL A 73 -4.22 11.24 -2.45
C VAL A 73 -5.31 10.30 -2.99
N PRO A 74 -5.77 9.32 -2.19
CA PRO A 74 -6.88 8.47 -2.60
C PRO A 74 -8.18 9.28 -2.67
N ILE A 75 -8.97 9.06 -3.71
CA ILE A 75 -10.31 9.67 -3.86
C ILE A 75 -11.36 8.96 -2.98
N TRP A 76 -11.06 7.73 -2.56
CA TRP A 76 -11.88 6.96 -1.63
C TRP A 76 -11.04 5.89 -0.93
N SER A 77 -11.37 5.58 0.32
CA SER A 77 -10.84 4.40 1.02
C SER A 77 -11.80 3.89 2.10
N ASN A 78 -11.60 2.64 2.54
CA ASN A 78 -12.27 2.07 3.72
C ASN A 78 -11.35 2.02 4.97
N GLN A 79 -10.33 2.87 5.01
CA GLN A 79 -9.35 2.95 6.11
C GLN A 79 -10.06 3.18 7.45
N PRO A 80 -9.86 2.32 8.47
CA PRO A 80 -10.34 2.60 9.82
C PRO A 80 -9.44 3.59 10.56
N GLU A 81 -9.95 4.18 11.63
CA GLU A 81 -9.15 4.95 12.60
C GLU A 81 -8.23 4.06 13.43
N ASN A 82 -8.57 2.78 13.63
CA ASN A 82 -7.74 1.83 14.35
C ASN A 82 -7.86 0.39 13.84
N PHE A 83 -6.87 -0.43 14.18
CA PHE A 83 -6.92 -1.88 14.04
C PHE A 83 -6.95 -2.52 15.43
N SER A 84 -8.07 -3.17 15.76
CA SER A 84 -8.25 -3.82 17.06
C SER A 84 -7.19 -4.89 17.32
N LYS A 85 -6.87 -5.15 18.59
CA LYS A 85 -5.98 -6.25 18.98
C LYS A 85 -6.38 -7.58 18.32
N LYS A 86 -5.40 -8.39 17.92
CA LYS A 86 -5.60 -9.71 17.30
C LYS A 86 -6.57 -9.72 16.11
N SER A 87 -6.62 -8.64 15.33
CA SER A 87 -7.51 -8.52 14.17
C SER A 87 -6.73 -8.47 12.85
N SER A 88 -7.42 -8.78 11.75
CA SER A 88 -6.94 -8.51 10.38
C SER A 88 -8.05 -7.82 9.59
N LYS A 89 -7.68 -6.83 8.77
CA LYS A 89 -8.62 -6.10 7.91
C LYS A 89 -8.02 -5.87 6.53
N LYS A 90 -8.85 -6.07 5.50
CA LYS A 90 -8.52 -5.70 4.11
C LYS A 90 -8.89 -4.24 3.86
N LEU A 91 -7.98 -3.53 3.22
CA LEU A 91 -8.13 -2.12 2.89
C LEU A 91 -8.12 -1.95 1.37
N VAL A 92 -8.97 -1.07 0.88
CA VAL A 92 -9.02 -0.65 -0.52
C VAL A 92 -8.82 0.85 -0.56
N TYR A 93 -7.82 1.28 -1.33
CA TYR A 93 -7.60 2.67 -1.68
C TYR A 93 -7.84 2.86 -3.17
N VAL A 94 -8.63 3.87 -3.51
CA VAL A 94 -9.02 4.18 -4.90
C VAL A 94 -8.39 5.49 -5.29
N PHE A 95 -7.81 5.52 -6.48
CA PHE A 95 -7.21 6.71 -7.09
C PHE A 95 -7.77 6.93 -8.48
N ASP A 96 -7.71 8.16 -8.96
CA ASP A 96 -7.72 8.40 -10.41
C ASP A 96 -6.51 7.68 -11.03
N LYS A 97 -6.70 7.08 -12.20
CA LYS A 97 -5.61 6.38 -12.88
C LYS A 97 -4.46 7.36 -13.16
N PHE A 98 -3.26 7.00 -12.72
CA PHE A 98 -2.02 7.73 -12.96
C PHE A 98 -0.96 6.80 -13.52
N ASN A 99 0.11 7.39 -14.06
CA ASN A 99 1.32 6.67 -14.45
C ASN A 99 2.42 6.92 -13.42
N ILE A 100 3.22 5.89 -13.14
CA ILE A 100 4.47 5.98 -12.38
C ILE A 100 5.59 5.54 -13.31
N SER A 101 6.71 6.26 -13.31
CA SER A 101 7.90 5.90 -14.08
C SER A 101 8.57 4.65 -13.51
N ASP A 102 9.18 3.83 -14.37
CA ASP A 102 9.79 2.55 -13.97
C ASP A 102 10.93 2.68 -12.95
N ASN A 103 11.48 3.89 -12.77
CA ASN A 103 12.52 4.21 -11.80
C ASN A 103 12.00 4.71 -10.44
N LYS A 104 10.69 4.73 -10.21
CA LYS A 104 10.08 5.13 -8.93
C LYS A 104 9.21 4.00 -8.41
N THR A 105 9.22 3.75 -7.11
CA THR A 105 8.28 2.83 -6.46
C THR A 105 7.26 3.63 -5.66
N MET A 106 6.04 3.14 -5.52
CA MET A 106 5.05 3.75 -4.64
C MET A 106 5.16 3.11 -3.24
N LEU A 107 5.15 3.92 -2.21
CA LEU A 107 5.15 3.48 -0.83
C LEU A 107 3.80 3.79 -0.20
N PHE A 108 3.20 2.79 0.44
CA PHE A 108 2.17 2.99 1.44
C PHE A 108 2.87 3.11 2.80
N ILE A 109 2.61 4.19 3.53
CA ILE A 109 3.17 4.44 4.86
C ILE A 109 2.00 4.66 5.81
N MET A 110 1.99 3.92 6.93
CA MET A 110 1.01 4.05 7.99
C MET A 110 1.73 4.27 9.32
N ASN A 111 1.39 5.36 10.01
CA ASN A 111 1.97 5.72 11.31
C ASN A 111 0.96 5.50 12.43
N GLU A 112 1.43 4.99 13.54
CA GLU A 112 0.67 4.96 14.79
C GLU A 112 0.69 6.32 15.48
N ILE A 113 -0.37 6.63 16.22
CA ILE A 113 -0.35 7.72 17.20
C ILE A 113 0.87 7.56 18.12
N ASP A 114 1.50 8.69 18.42
CA ASP A 114 2.76 8.80 19.18
C ASP A 114 4.00 8.25 18.45
N GLY A 115 3.89 7.86 17.18
CA GLY A 115 5.01 7.64 16.27
C GLY A 115 5.86 6.39 16.52
N GLU A 116 5.48 5.52 17.47
CA GLU A 116 6.29 4.35 17.86
C GLU A 116 6.39 3.25 16.80
N ARG A 117 5.44 3.21 15.86
CA ARG A 117 5.32 2.16 14.84
C ARG A 117 4.92 2.76 13.48
N THR A 118 5.87 2.75 12.55
CA THR A 118 5.64 3.07 11.14
C THR A 118 5.68 1.79 10.30
N LEU A 119 4.57 1.45 9.64
CA LEU A 119 4.50 0.37 8.68
C LEU A 119 4.65 0.92 7.27
N THR A 120 5.66 0.43 6.54
CA THR A 120 5.90 0.80 5.15
C THR A 120 5.74 -0.42 4.23
N LEU A 121 4.89 -0.31 3.22
CA LEU A 121 4.72 -1.33 2.18
C LEU A 121 5.10 -0.76 0.82
N GLU A 122 5.93 -1.49 0.08
CA GLU A 122 6.32 -1.10 -1.28
C GLU A 122 5.34 -1.68 -2.32
N ILE A 123 4.73 -0.79 -3.10
CA ILE A 123 3.88 -1.08 -4.24
C ILE A 123 4.73 -0.88 -5.50
N LYS A 124 5.30 -1.98 -5.99
CA LYS A 124 6.24 -1.98 -7.11
C LYS A 124 5.57 -1.50 -8.40
N PRO A 125 6.27 -0.79 -9.31
CA PRO A 125 5.72 -0.30 -10.57
C PRO A 125 5.09 -1.38 -11.42
N LYS A 126 5.71 -2.56 -11.44
CA LYS A 126 5.18 -3.74 -12.15
C LYS A 126 3.78 -4.15 -11.71
N TYR A 127 3.33 -3.81 -10.50
CA TYR A 127 1.97 -4.08 -10.03
C TYR A 127 0.97 -3.08 -10.62
N ILE A 128 1.40 -1.83 -10.79
CA ILE A 128 0.59 -0.75 -11.36
C ILE A 128 0.45 -0.96 -12.86
N ILE A 129 1.55 -1.29 -13.54
CA ILE A 129 1.59 -1.51 -15.00
C ILE A 129 0.82 -2.77 -15.40
N ASN A 130 0.99 -3.86 -14.65
CA ASN A 130 0.31 -5.14 -14.91
C ASN A 130 -0.94 -5.32 -14.05
N ALA A 131 -1.58 -4.22 -13.64
CA ALA A 131 -2.76 -4.27 -12.79
C ALA A 131 -3.89 -5.05 -13.50
N ASP A 132 -4.51 -5.98 -12.76
CA ASP A 132 -5.59 -6.79 -13.31
C ASP A 132 -6.83 -5.91 -13.58
N ALA A 133 -7.44 -6.10 -14.75
CA ALA A 133 -8.68 -5.41 -15.08
C ALA A 133 -9.84 -5.98 -14.25
N ILE A 134 -10.52 -5.11 -13.50
CA ILE A 134 -11.81 -5.46 -12.89
C ILE A 134 -12.84 -5.44 -14.02
N ARG A 135 -13.39 -6.61 -14.33
CA ARG A 135 -14.48 -6.79 -15.29
C ARG A 135 -15.82 -6.81 -14.59
#